data_AF-A0A496LHD9-F1
#
_entry.id   AF-A0A496LHD9-F1
#
_cell.length_a   1.000
_cell.length_b   1.000
_cell.length_c   1.000
_cell.angle_alpha   90.00
_cell.angle_beta   90.00
_cell.angle_gamma   90.00
#
_symmetry.space_group_name_H-M   'P 1'
#
loop_
_entity.id
_entity.type
_entity.pdbx_description
1 polymer ?
#
loop_
_entity_poly.entity_id
_entity_poly.type
_entity_poly.pdbx_seq_one_letter_code
_entity_poly.pdbx_strand_id
1 'polypeptide(L)' 'DVMEVLKITRDKGMIILGGDVYRLSGNEPIITYDGWSTNRGVNNAFEVAIEYITNYRARNGDDFAYCPVICPGRVSK' A
#
# COMPACT_ATOMS: atom_id res chain seq x y z
N ASP A 1 10.08 -2.93 -5.73
CA ASP A 1 9.31 -3.46 -4.56
C ASP A 1 8.22 -2.45 -4.17
N VAL A 2 7.10 -2.88 -3.59
CA VAL A 2 6.02 -1.96 -3.15
C VAL A 2 6.52 -0.94 -2.14
N MET A 3 7.49 -1.31 -1.29
CA MET A 3 8.09 -0.38 -0.32
C MET A 3 8.79 0.80 -0.98
N GLU A 4 9.38 0.57 -2.16
CA GLU A 4 10.03 1.63 -2.95
C GLU A 4 8.99 2.55 -3.59
N VAL A 5 7.90 1.99 -4.11
CA VAL A 5 6.77 2.76 -4.64
C VAL A 5 6.18 3.69 -3.56
N LEU A 6 5.98 3.17 -2.35
CA LEU A 6 5.48 3.96 -1.22
C LEU A 6 6.45 5.10 -0.84
N LYS A 7 7.77 4.84 -0.84
CA LYS A 7 8.79 5.86 -0.55
C LYS A 7 8.76 6.99 -1.60
N ILE A 8 8.78 6.64 -2.88
CA ILE A 8 8.70 7.62 -3.98
C ILE A 8 7.41 8.43 -3.89
N THR A 9 6.29 7.79 -3.56
CA THR A 9 4.98 8.45 -3.42
C THR A 9 5.02 9.50 -2.31
N ARG A 10 5.53 9.14 -1.13
CA ARG A 10 5.73 10.06 -0.01
C ARG A 10 6.64 11.22 -0.41
N ASP A 11 7.77 10.93 -1.02
CA ASP A 11 8.79 11.93 -1.37
C ASP A 11 8.29 12.92 -2.44
N LYS A 12 7.36 12.49 -3.30
CA LYS A 12 6.68 13.36 -4.27
C LYS A 12 5.50 14.14 -3.66
N GLY A 13 5.22 14.01 -2.37
CA GLY A 13 4.08 14.66 -1.72
C GLY A 13 2.72 14.15 -2.23
N MET A 14 2.69 12.95 -2.81
CA MET A 14 1.45 12.30 -3.27
C MET A 14 0.71 11.67 -2.09
N ILE A 15 -0.59 11.43 -2.26
CA ILE A 15 -1.46 10.93 -1.19
C ILE A 15 -1.56 9.41 -1.32
N ILE A 16 -1.28 8.69 -0.23
CA ILE A 16 -1.55 7.25 -0.09
C ILE A 16 -2.89 7.12 0.63
N LEU A 17 -3.87 6.43 0.05
CA LEU A 17 -5.19 6.25 0.67
C LEU A 17 -5.36 4.89 1.35
N GLY A 18 -4.62 3.88 0.90
CA GLY A 18 -4.79 2.50 1.32
C GLY A 18 -4.16 1.56 0.29
N GLY A 19 -4.65 0.33 0.24
CA GLY A 19 -4.30 -0.62 -0.81
C GLY A 19 -4.94 -1.98 -0.60
N ASP A 20 -4.93 -2.76 -1.67
CA ASP A 20 -5.46 -4.11 -1.73
C ASP A 20 -4.31 -5.14 -1.71
N VAL A 21 -4.60 -6.33 -1.20
CA VAL A 21 -3.69 -7.47 -1.19
C VAL A 21 -4.19 -8.55 -2.13
N TYR A 22 -3.26 -9.15 -2.87
CA TYR A 22 -3.52 -10.30 -3.73
C TYR A 22 -2.55 -11.40 -3.41
N ARG A 23 -3.01 -12.65 -3.36
CA ARG A 23 -2.12 -13.80 -3.31
C ARG A 23 -1.64 -14.11 -4.71
N LEU A 24 -0.34 -14.39 -4.85
CA LEU A 24 0.25 -14.83 -6.11
C LEU A 24 0.17 -16.35 -6.18
N SER A 25 -0.41 -16.85 -7.27
CA SER A 25 -0.45 -18.29 -7.57
C SER A 25 0.01 -18.47 -9.02
N GLY A 26 1.30 -18.77 -9.19
CA GLY A 26 1.94 -18.68 -10.52
C GLY A 26 1.94 -17.23 -11.00
N ASN A 27 1.37 -16.99 -12.19
CA ASN A 27 1.28 -15.64 -12.79
C ASN A 27 -0.09 -14.97 -12.59
N GLU A 28 -1.00 -15.56 -11.81
CA GLU A 28 -2.35 -15.03 -11.62
C GLU A 28 -2.54 -14.47 -10.20
N PRO A 29 -3.09 -13.25 -10.07
CA PRO A 29 -3.47 -12.71 -8.78
C PRO A 29 -4.80 -13.31 -8.31
N ILE A 30 -4.83 -13.80 -7.08
CA ILE A 30 -6.03 -14.27 -6.40
C ILE A 30 -6.47 -13.22 -5.39
N ILE A 31 -7.74 -12.82 -5.48
CA ILE A 31 -8.35 -11.84 -4.57
C ILE A 31 -8.37 -12.42 -3.15
N THR A 32 -7.79 -11.70 -2.18
CA THR A 32 -7.84 -12.09 -0.76
C THR A 32 -8.93 -11.35 0.01
N TYR A 33 -9.47 -10.25 -0.54
CA TYR A 33 -10.34 -9.29 0.15
C TYR A 33 -9.69 -8.63 1.37
N ASP A 34 -8.37 -8.76 1.51
CA ASP A 34 -7.60 -8.04 2.50
C ASP A 34 -7.10 -6.73 1.92
N GLY A 35 -7.02 -5.72 2.78
CA GLY A 35 -6.44 -4.45 2.42
C GLY A 35 -6.22 -3.60 3.66
N TRP A 36 -5.71 -2.40 3.43
CA TRP A 36 -5.61 -1.37 4.44
C TRP A 36 -6.20 -0.08 3.93
N SER A 37 -6.64 0.76 4.87
CA SER A 37 -7.12 2.10 4.61
C SER A 37 -6.49 3.06 5.59
N THR A 38 -6.22 4.28 5.12
CA THR A 38 -5.76 5.36 5.97
C THR A 38 -6.93 6.27 6.33
N ASN A 39 -7.04 6.65 7.60
CA ASN A 39 -8.06 7.61 8.02
C ASN A 39 -7.64 8.98 7.51
N ARG A 40 -8.57 9.72 6.88
CA ARG A 40 -8.33 11.01 6.20
C ARG A 40 -7.50 11.97 7.07
N GLY A 41 -6.20 12.04 6.79
CA GLY A 41 -5.23 12.77 7.61
C GLY A 41 -3.80 12.36 7.27
N VAL A 42 -3.42 12.71 6.04
CA VAL A 42 -2.19 12.44 5.24
C VAL A 42 -0.85 12.24 5.99
N ASN A 43 -0.74 12.64 7.25
CA ASN A 43 0.54 12.75 7.96
C ASN A 43 1.20 11.41 8.30
N ASN A 44 0.45 10.31 8.43
CA ASN A 44 1.01 8.99 8.75
C ASN A 44 0.64 7.89 7.75
N ALA A 45 0.15 8.26 6.56
CA ALA A 45 -0.34 7.30 5.57
C ALA A 45 0.76 6.35 5.08
N PHE A 46 2.00 6.85 5.00
CA PHE A 46 3.17 6.04 4.66
C PHE A 46 3.46 5.00 5.74
N GLU A 47 3.51 5.42 7.00
CA GLU A 47 3.80 4.57 8.17
C GLU A 47 2.75 3.46 8.30
N VAL A 48 1.46 3.78 8.15
CA VAL A 48 0.36 2.79 8.17
C VAL A 48 0.53 1.74 7.07
N ALA A 49 0.89 2.16 5.85
CA ALA A 49 1.11 1.22 4.75
C ALA A 49 2.31 0.30 5.02
N ILE A 50 3.43 0.84 5.50
CA ILE A 50 4.62 0.07 5.85
C ILE A 50 4.32 -0.93 6.97
N GLU A 51 3.63 -0.50 8.03
CA GLU A 51 3.27 -1.35 9.15
C GLU A 51 2.37 -2.51 8.68
N TYR A 52 1.33 -2.20 7.91
CA TYR A 52 0.42 -3.22 7.39
C TYR A 52 1.15 -4.26 6.56
N ILE A 53 1.92 -3.83 5.54
CA ILE A 53 2.62 -4.74 4.62
C ILE A 53 3.65 -5.58 5.36
N THR A 54 4.41 -4.98 6.28
CA THR A 54 5.42 -5.71 7.07
C THR A 54 4.78 -6.78 7.94
N ASN A 55 3.71 -6.42 8.67
CA ASN A 55 2.98 -7.37 9.51
C ASN A 55 2.30 -8.46 8.68
N TYR A 56 1.77 -8.12 7.50
CA TYR A 56 1.12 -9.08 6.62
C TYR A 56 2.13 -10.10 6.07
N ARG A 57 3.29 -9.65 5.59
CA ARG A 57 4.38 -10.54 5.14
C ARG A 57 4.84 -11.46 6.26
N ALA A 58 5.08 -10.91 7.46
CA ALA A 58 5.53 -11.71 8.61
C ALA A 58 4.53 -12.81 9.01
N ARG A 59 3.23 -12.59 8.82
CA ARG A 59 2.17 -13.55 9.16
C ARG A 59 1.90 -14.58 8.07
N ASN A 60 2.03 -14.19 6.80
CA ASN A 60 1.52 -14.99 5.68
C ASN A 60 2.61 -15.46 4.72
N GLY A 61 3.85 -14.98 4.84
CA GLY A 61 4.93 -15.22 3.88
C GLY A 61 4.94 -14.19 2.74
N ASP A 62 5.75 -14.48 1.71
CA ASP A 62 6.11 -13.51 0.67
C ASP A 62 5.32 -13.67 -0.64
N ASP A 63 4.41 -14.64 -0.75
CA ASP A 63 3.61 -14.95 -1.95
C ASP A 63 2.44 -13.97 -2.17
N PHE A 64 2.62 -12.69 -1.85
CA PHE A 64 1.57 -11.67 -1.92
C PHE A 64 2.03 -10.41 -2.64
N ALA A 65 1.13 -9.88 -3.47
CA ALA A 65 1.26 -8.59 -4.10
C ALA A 65 0.43 -7.53 -3.34
N TYR A 66 0.97 -6.33 -3.27
CA TYR A 66 0.38 -5.20 -2.56
C TYR A 66 0.16 -4.07 -3.56
N CYS A 67 -1.11 -3.66 -3.72
CA CYS A 67 -1.53 -2.67 -4.70
C CYS A 67 -1.99 -1.39 -3.98
N PRO A 68 -1.08 -0.42 -3.73
CA PRO A 68 -1.43 0.81 -3.05
C PRO A 68 -2.33 1.71 -3.91
N VAL A 69 -3.32 2.32 -3.29
CA VAL A 69 -4.17 3.35 -3.89
C VAL A 69 -3.51 4.71 -3.69
N ILE A 70 -3.05 5.31 -4.79
CA ILE A 70 -2.27 6.55 -4.79
C ILE A 70 -3.05 7.64 -5.53
N CYS A 71 -3.13 8.83 -4.94
CA CYS A 71 -3.71 10.02 -5.55
C CYS A 71 -2.64 11.11 -5.74
N PRO A 72 -2.84 12.03 -6.69
CA PRO A 72 -2.04 13.24 -6.77
C PRO A 72 -1.98 13.96 -5.42
N GLY A 73 -0.86 14.62 -5.14
CA GLY A 73 -0.74 15.53 -3.99
C GLY A 73 -1.77 16.66 -4.05
N ARG A 74 -1.82 17.49 -3.01
CA ARG A 74 -2.68 18.70 -3.04
C ARG A 74 -2.33 19.52 -4.29
N VAL A 75 -3.24 19.54 -5.25
CA VAL A 75 -3.28 20.55 -6.30
C VAL A 75 -3.77 21.82 -5.61
N SER A 76 -3.04 22.92 -5.70
CA SER A 76 -3.60 24.22 -5.33
C SER A 76 -4.91 24.38 -6.09
N LYS A 77 -5.98 24.75 -5.37
CA LYS A 77 -7.22 25.19 -6.01
C LYS A 77 -6.99 26.49 -6.77
#